data_AF-A0A1B6EAZ8-F1
#
_entry.id   AF-A0A1B6EAZ8-F1
#
_cell.length_a   1.000
_cell.length_b   1.000
_cell.length_c   1.000
_cell.angle_alpha   90.00
_cell.angle_beta   90.00
_cell.angle_gamma   90.00
#
_symmetry.space_group_name_H-M   'P 1'
#
loop_
_entity.id
_entity.type
_entity.pdbx_description
1 polymer ?
#
loop_
_entity_poly.entity_id
_entity_poly.type
_entity_poly.pdbx_seq_one_letter_code
_entity_poly.pdbx_strand_id
1 'polypeptide(L)'
;EPHVGKPEINICPYVQNNIFDILCETMMSTESNTQNEMGTHPQFITSVIKIVEILHNRMFKPWCYVDFIFRKTPTGREYYKHLDYLHTFIKKAIARRRFELMSDTNKFIKRDDEEKKKTLFLDFILE
;
A
#
# COMPACT_ATOMS: atom_id res chain seq x y z
N GLU A 1 5.58 -28.57 -7.70
CA GLU A 1 5.46 -27.39 -6.82
C GLU A 1 6.78 -27.14 -6.11
N PRO A 2 7.30 -25.90 -6.06
CA PRO A 2 8.71 -25.62 -5.71
C PRO A 2 9.09 -25.80 -4.22
N HIS A 3 8.22 -26.39 -3.40
CA HIS A 3 8.40 -26.52 -1.95
C HIS A 3 8.30 -27.95 -1.40
N VAL A 4 8.12 -28.95 -2.26
CA VAL A 4 8.06 -30.36 -1.82
C VAL A 4 9.44 -30.80 -1.33
N GLY A 5 9.56 -31.10 -0.03
CA GLY A 5 10.77 -31.68 0.58
C GLY A 5 11.63 -30.73 1.45
N LYS A 6 11.20 -29.50 1.72
CA LYS A 6 11.89 -28.61 2.68
C LYS A 6 11.28 -28.73 4.07
N PRO A 7 12.08 -28.81 5.16
CA PRO A 7 11.58 -29.01 6.52
C PRO A 7 10.81 -27.80 7.06
N GLU A 8 11.11 -26.59 6.55
CA GLU A 8 10.50 -25.35 7.02
C GLU A 8 10.26 -24.39 5.84
N ILE A 9 9.08 -23.77 5.83
CA ILE A 9 8.68 -22.76 4.84
C ILE A 9 8.42 -21.46 5.58
N ASN A 10 9.10 -20.38 5.16
CA ASN A 10 8.81 -19.05 5.67
C ASN A 10 7.52 -18.53 5.03
N ILE A 11 6.44 -18.45 5.81
CA ILE A 11 5.11 -17.99 5.36
C ILE A 11 4.99 -16.47 5.27
N CYS A 12 5.85 -15.71 5.98
CA CYS A 12 5.77 -14.25 6.06
C CYS A 12 5.71 -13.55 4.69
N PRO A 13 6.56 -13.88 3.69
CA PRO A 13 6.47 -13.22 2.38
C PRO A 13 5.14 -13.49 1.67
N TYR A 14 4.57 -14.70 1.79
CA TYR A 14 3.28 -15.03 1.20
C TYR A 14 2.14 -14.21 1.82
N VAL A 15 2.14 -14.11 3.16
CA VAL A 15 1.16 -13.31 3.89
C VAL A 15 1.29 -11.82 3.56
N GLN A 16 2.52 -11.29 3.51
CA GLN A 16 2.78 -9.89 3.17
C GLN A 16 2.30 -9.55 1.76
N ASN A 17 2.56 -10.42 0.79
CA ASN A 17 2.07 -10.24 -0.58
C ASN A 17 0.54 -10.29 -0.63
N ASN A 18 -0.08 -11.28 0.03
CA ASN A 18 -1.54 -11.38 0.07
C ASN A 18 -2.21 -10.15 0.69
N ILE A 19 -1.64 -9.61 1.77
CA ILE A 19 -2.15 -8.36 2.39
C ILE A 19 -2.00 -7.19 1.42
N PHE A 20 -0.87 -7.10 0.71
CA PHE A 20 -0.64 -6.07 -0.28
C PHE A 20 -1.66 -6.14 -1.44
N ASP A 21 -2.01 -7.36 -1.87
CA ASP A 21 -2.99 -7.61 -2.92
C ASP A 21 -4.38 -7.14 -2.50
N ILE A 22 -4.82 -7.54 -1.30
CA ILE A 22 -6.10 -7.10 -0.71
C ILE A 22 -6.14 -5.57 -0.60
N LEU A 23 -5.03 -4.95 -0.18
CA LEU A 23 -4.95 -3.50 -0.03
C LEU A 23 -5.01 -2.80 -1.40
N CYS A 24 -4.30 -3.31 -2.40
CA CYS A 24 -4.36 -2.81 -3.78
C CYS A 24 -5.75 -3.01 -4.38
N GLU A 25 -6.40 -4.14 -4.17
CA GLU A 25 -7.74 -4.41 -4.67
C GLU A 25 -8.77 -3.48 -4.00
N THR A 26 -8.71 -3.37 -2.67
CA THR A 26 -9.63 -2.52 -1.87
C THR A 26 -9.46 -1.04 -2.17
N MET A 27 -8.21 -0.59 -2.35
CA MET A 27 -7.92 0.83 -2.61
C MET A 27 -7.98 1.19 -4.10
N MET A 28 -7.49 0.33 -4.99
CA MET A 28 -7.26 0.68 -6.41
C MET A 28 -8.26 0.06 -7.36
N SER A 29 -9.13 -0.87 -6.93
CA SER A 29 -10.15 -1.54 -7.77
C SER A 29 -9.61 -2.19 -9.05
N THR A 30 -8.31 -2.40 -9.14
CA THR A 30 -7.68 -3.16 -10.20
C THR A 30 -7.57 -4.60 -9.74
N GLU A 31 -8.03 -5.55 -10.57
CA GLU A 31 -7.83 -6.99 -10.39
C GLU A 31 -6.32 -7.26 -10.35
N SER A 32 -5.77 -7.25 -9.14
CA SER A 32 -4.35 -7.45 -8.90
C SER A 32 -4.19 -8.95 -8.70
N ASN A 33 -4.08 -9.71 -9.79
CA ASN A 33 -3.71 -11.14 -9.74
C ASN A 33 -2.20 -11.29 -9.46
N THR A 34 -1.75 -10.67 -8.37
CA THR A 34 -0.34 -10.44 -8.03
C THR A 34 0.33 -11.64 -7.37
N GLN A 35 -0.43 -12.70 -7.01
CA GLN A 35 0.13 -13.99 -6.62
C GLN A 35 0.79 -14.75 -7.79
N ASN A 36 0.38 -14.48 -9.04
CA ASN A 36 0.93 -15.14 -10.22
C ASN A 36 2.15 -14.39 -10.81
N GLU A 37 2.29 -13.10 -10.52
CA GLU A 37 3.44 -12.29 -10.93
C GLU A 37 4.33 -12.02 -9.71
N MET A 38 5.32 -12.90 -9.54
CA MET A 38 6.27 -12.99 -8.42
C MET A 38 7.17 -11.75 -8.19
N GLY A 39 6.71 -10.53 -8.45
CA GLY A 39 7.59 -9.35 -8.41
C GLY A 39 6.96 -7.97 -8.43
N THR A 40 5.66 -7.78 -8.16
CA THR A 40 5.08 -6.50 -8.58
C THR A 40 5.35 -5.29 -7.67
N HIS A 41 5.58 -5.40 -6.35
CA HIS A 41 6.14 -4.26 -5.58
C HIS A 41 6.98 -4.65 -4.35
N PRO A 42 8.08 -5.41 -4.51
CA PRO A 42 8.99 -5.70 -3.40
C PRO A 42 9.51 -4.42 -2.73
N GLN A 43 9.63 -3.33 -3.48
CA GLN A 43 10.05 -2.02 -2.96
C GLN A 43 9.03 -1.39 -2.00
N PHE A 44 7.73 -1.57 -2.22
CA PHE A 44 6.69 -1.09 -1.30
C PHE A 44 6.77 -1.83 0.02
N ILE A 45 6.73 -3.16 -0.05
CA ILE A 45 6.80 -4.02 1.14
C ILE A 45 8.10 -3.77 1.91
N THR A 46 9.24 -3.71 1.21
CA THR A 46 10.54 -3.39 1.82
C THR A 46 10.53 -2.01 2.49
N SER A 47 9.95 -0.99 1.84
CA SER A 47 9.87 0.35 2.42
C SER A 47 9.00 0.38 3.68
N VAL A 48 7.85 -0.32 3.68
CA VAL A 48 6.98 -0.43 4.85
C VAL A 48 7.69 -1.14 6.00
N ILE A 49 8.37 -2.26 5.73
CA ILE A 49 9.15 -2.98 6.75
C ILE A 49 10.23 -2.07 7.34
N LYS A 50 10.98 -1.33 6.50
CA LYS A 50 12.01 -0.38 6.95
C LYS A 50 11.44 0.74 7.82
N ILE A 51 10.29 1.29 7.45
CA ILE A 51 9.57 2.30 8.24
C ILE A 51 9.24 1.73 9.63
N VAL A 52 8.67 0.52 9.69
CA VAL A 52 8.28 -0.14 10.95
C VAL A 52 9.50 -0.46 11.82
N GLU A 53 10.58 -0.99 11.24
CA GLU A 53 11.84 -1.26 11.94
C GLU A 53 12.41 0.01 12.58
N ILE A 54 12.43 1.11 11.82
CA ILE A 54 12.94 2.40 12.32
C ILE A 54 12.04 2.96 13.43
N LEU A 55 10.71 2.89 13.26
CA LEU A 55 9.76 3.32 14.29
C LEU A 55 9.90 2.51 15.56
N HIS A 56 10.05 1.19 15.44
CA HIS A 56 10.26 0.30 16.57
C HIS A 56 11.53 0.70 17.34
N ASN A 57 12.63 0.96 16.63
CA ASN A 57 13.88 1.43 17.25
C ASN A 57 13.73 2.85 17.87
N ARG A 58 12.92 3.72 17.24
CA ARG A 58 12.59 5.05 17.76
C ARG A 58 11.81 4.97 19.08
N MET A 59 10.91 3.99 19.25
CA MET A 59 10.12 3.82 20.47
C MET A 59 10.99 3.66 21.72
N PHE A 60 12.14 2.99 21.61
CA PHE A 60 13.08 2.77 22.73
C PHE A 60 14.08 3.92 22.95
N LYS A 61 14.01 5.00 22.15
CA LYS A 61 14.96 6.13 22.21
C LYS A 61 14.21 7.44 22.44
N PRO A 62 13.97 7.81 23.72
CA PRO A 62 13.20 9.02 24.06
C PRO A 62 13.76 10.31 23.44
N TRP A 63 15.09 10.43 23.27
CA TRP A 63 15.71 11.59 22.61
C TRP A 63 15.37 11.71 21.12
N CYS A 64 14.90 10.63 20.48
CA CYS A 64 14.38 10.64 19.12
C CYS A 64 12.88 10.95 19.06
N TYR A 65 12.20 11.26 20.17
CA TYR A 65 10.77 11.59 20.14
C TYR A 65 10.52 12.96 19.52
N VAL A 66 11.47 13.90 19.69
CA VAL A 66 11.41 15.20 19.03
C VAL A 66 11.66 15.02 17.52
N ASP A 67 10.62 15.23 16.70
CA ASP A 67 10.68 15.04 15.24
C ASP A 67 11.79 15.86 14.58
N PHE A 68 12.04 17.09 15.06
CA PHE A 68 13.09 17.95 14.53
C PHE A 68 14.48 17.31 14.68
N ILE A 69 14.78 16.77 15.87
CA ILE A 69 16.05 16.10 16.16
C ILE A 69 16.14 14.82 15.33
N PHE A 70 15.06 14.03 15.33
CA PHE A 70 15.00 12.77 14.59
C PHE A 70 15.26 12.97 13.10
N ARG A 71 14.64 13.97 12.46
CA ARG A 71 14.83 14.28 11.03
C ARG A 71 16.26 14.63 10.64
N LYS A 72 17.08 15.10 11.59
CA LYS A 72 18.50 15.38 11.37
C LYS A 72 19.39 14.14 11.51
N THR A 73 18.92 13.09 12.18
CA THR A 73 19.65 11.83 12.30
C THR A 73 19.71 11.08 10.97
N PRO A 74 20.73 10.24 10.72
CA PRO A 74 20.80 9.38 9.53
C PRO A 74 19.56 8.49 9.38
N THR A 75 19.13 7.88 10.48
CA THR A 75 17.95 6.99 10.53
C THR A 75 16.65 7.74 10.25
N GLY A 76 16.51 8.97 10.74
CA GLY A 76 15.36 9.80 10.41
C GLY A 76 15.31 10.19 8.94
N ARG A 77 16.45 10.50 8.31
CA ARG A 77 16.50 10.75 6.86
C ARG A 77 16.06 9.54 6.04
N GLU A 78 16.51 8.35 6.43
CA GLU A 78 16.09 7.09 5.79
C GLU A 78 14.59 6.83 5.98
N TYR A 79 14.07 7.02 7.20
CA TYR A 79 12.65 6.95 7.48
C TYR A 79 11.82 7.85 6.58
N TYR A 80 12.16 9.14 6.50
CA TYR A 80 11.40 10.08 5.67
C TYR A 80 11.54 9.78 4.17
N LYS A 81 12.65 9.20 3.71
CA LYS A 81 12.80 8.75 2.32
C LYS A 81 11.83 7.61 1.98
N HIS A 82 11.76 6.58 2.84
CA HIS A 82 10.80 5.49 2.65
C HIS A 82 9.36 5.95 2.81
N LEU A 83 9.10 6.85 3.76
CA LEU A 83 7.78 7.44 3.99
C LEU A 83 7.31 8.24 2.76
N ASP A 84 8.19 9.02 2.14
CA ASP A 84 7.87 9.79 0.94
C ASP A 84 7.54 8.90 -0.25
N TYR A 85 8.32 7.82 -0.45
CA TYR A 85 8.00 6.79 -1.44
C TYR A 85 6.62 6.16 -1.19
N LEU A 86 6.34 5.77 0.06
CA LEU A 86 5.07 5.18 0.47
C LEU A 86 3.89 6.12 0.18
N HIS A 87 4.00 7.38 0.60
CA HIS A 87 2.97 8.37 0.34
C HIS A 87 2.80 8.66 -1.15
N THR A 88 3.89 8.70 -1.92
CA THR A 88 3.83 8.90 -3.37
C THR A 88 3.10 7.75 -4.05
N PHE A 89 3.38 6.51 -3.63
CA PHE A 89 2.68 5.32 -4.12
C PHE A 89 1.18 5.41 -3.84
N ILE A 90 0.78 5.70 -2.60
CA ILE A 90 -0.62 5.81 -2.19
C ILE A 90 -1.32 6.98 -2.91
N LYS A 91 -0.66 8.14 -3.05
CA LYS A 91 -1.23 9.29 -3.78
C LYS A 91 -1.47 8.97 -5.25
N LYS A 92 -0.57 8.24 -5.91
CA LYS A 92 -0.76 7.77 -7.29
C LYS A 92 -1.96 6.83 -7.39
N ALA A 93 -2.10 5.92 -6.42
CA ALA A 93 -3.24 5.01 -6.29
C ALA A 93 -4.57 5.77 -6.26
N ILE A 94 -4.67 6.75 -5.35
CA ILE A 94 -5.86 7.58 -5.16
C ILE A 94 -6.14 8.42 -6.41
N ALA A 95 -5.12 9.03 -7.01
CA ALA A 95 -5.28 9.86 -8.20
C ALA A 95 -5.81 9.05 -9.39
N ARG A 96 -5.30 7.83 -9.59
CA ARG A 96 -5.81 6.90 -10.61
C ARG A 96 -7.29 6.57 -10.37
N ARG A 97 -7.66 6.24 -9.13
CA ARG A 97 -9.05 5.93 -8.77
C ARG A 97 -9.99 7.12 -8.99
N ARG A 98 -9.60 8.33 -8.60
CA ARG A 98 -10.35 9.57 -8.87
C ARG A 98 -10.59 9.78 -10.37
N PHE A 99 -9.56 9.53 -11.19
CA PHE A 99 -9.69 9.63 -12.64
C PHE A 99 -10.68 8.59 -13.19
N GLU A 100 -10.60 7.34 -12.74
CA GLU A 100 -11.53 6.28 -13.13
C GLU A 100 -12.97 6.62 -12.76
N LEU A 101 -13.21 7.13 -11.54
CA LEU A 101 -14.53 7.60 -11.10
C LEU A 101 -15.09 8.72 -11.99
N MET A 102 -14.30 9.75 -12.30
CA MET A 102 -14.72 10.84 -13.19
C MET A 102 -15.02 10.34 -14.61
N SER A 103 -14.25 9.36 -15.09
CA SER A 103 -14.46 8.74 -16.40
C SER A 103 -15.74 7.90 -16.43
N ASP A 104 -16.08 7.25 -15.31
CA ASP A 104 -17.30 6.47 -15.13
C ASP A 104 -18.53 7.38 -14.96
N THR A 105 -18.44 8.52 -14.25
CA THR A 105 -19.53 9.53 -14.18
C THR A 105 -19.94 10.00 -15.58
N ASN A 106 -18.98 10.15 -16.49
CA ASN A 106 -19.26 10.49 -17.89
C ASN A 106 -19.97 9.37 -18.67
N LYS A 107 -19.89 8.11 -18.21
CA LYS A 107 -20.67 6.97 -18.75
C LYS A 107 -22.05 6.87 -18.09
N PHE A 108 -22.20 7.28 -16.83
CA PHE A 108 -23.47 7.25 -16.09
C PHE A 108 -24.53 8.20 -16.64
N ILE A 109 -24.15 9.34 -17.24
CA ILE A 109 -25.10 10.24 -17.93
C ILE A 109 -25.85 9.53 -19.09
N LYS A 110 -25.39 8.35 -19.54
CA LYS A 110 -26.02 7.57 -20.62
C LYS A 110 -26.80 6.33 -20.15
N ARG A 111 -26.84 6.01 -18.86
CA ARG A 111 -27.49 4.79 -18.35
C ARG A 111 -28.19 5.09 -17.02
N ASP A 112 -29.29 5.81 -17.11
CA ASP A 112 -30.36 5.70 -16.12
C ASP A 112 -30.93 4.28 -16.23
N ASP A 113 -30.46 3.38 -15.37
CA ASP A 113 -31.29 2.44 -14.61
C ASP A 113 -30.43 1.36 -13.94
N GLU A 114 -30.75 1.12 -12.67
CA GLU A 114 -30.51 -0.09 -11.88
C GLU A 114 -29.07 -0.63 -11.74
N GLU A 115 -28.43 -0.25 -10.63
CA GLU A 115 -28.11 -1.14 -9.51
C GLU A 115 -27.25 -0.33 -8.53
N LYS A 116 -27.51 -0.43 -7.22
CA LYS A 116 -26.71 0.23 -6.19
C LYS A 116 -25.28 -0.33 -6.25
N LYS A 117 -24.43 0.32 -7.03
CA LYS A 117 -23.00 0.01 -7.19
C LYS A 117 -22.41 -0.03 -5.78
N LYS A 118 -21.82 -1.16 -5.39
CA LYS A 118 -21.08 -1.27 -4.12
C LYS A 118 -20.01 -0.18 -4.11
N THR A 119 -20.21 0.86 -3.31
CA THR A 119 -19.22 1.92 -3.10
C THR A 119 -17.99 1.28 -2.48
N LEU A 120 -16.86 1.34 -3.17
CA LEU A 120 -15.60 0.88 -2.59
C LEU A 120 -15.19 1.82 -1.46
N PHE A 121 -14.39 1.33 -0.52
CA PHE A 121 -13.96 2.10 0.65
C PHE A 121 -13.33 3.46 0.28
N LEU A 122 -12.52 3.50 -0.78
CA LEU A 122 -12.00 4.78 -1.26
C LEU A 122 -13.06 5.67 -1.87
N ASP A 123 -14.06 5.12 -2.57
CA ASP A 123 -15.13 5.94 -3.14
C ASP A 123 -15.91 6.65 -2.03
N PHE A 124 -16.16 5.95 -0.91
CA PHE A 124 -16.78 6.53 0.29
C PHE A 124 -15.92 7.60 0.98
N ILE A 125 -14.59 7.46 0.99
CA ILE A 125 -13.68 8.47 1.58
C ILE A 125 -13.52 9.69 0.66
N LEU A 126 -13.70 9.50 -0.65
CA LEU A 126 -13.44 10.51 -1.66
C LEU A 126 -14.65 11.38 -2.00
N GLU A 127 -15.86 10.93 -1.64
CA GLU A 127 -17.11 11.71 -1.62
C GLU A 127 -17.09 12.78 -0.52
#